data_AF-A0A9R0WQL2-F1
#
_entry.id   AF-A0A9R0WQL2-F1
#
_cell.length_a   1.000
_cell.length_b   1.000
_cell.length_c   1.000
_cell.angle_alpha   90.00
_cell.angle_beta   90.00
_cell.angle_gamma   90.00
#
_symmetry.space_group_name_H-M   'P 1'
#
loop_
_entity.id
_entity.type
_entity.pdbx_description
1 polymer ?
#
loop_
_entity_poly.entity_id
_entity_poly.type
_entity_poly.pdbx_seq_one_letter_code
_entity_poly.pdbx_strand_id
1 'polypeptide(L)'
;MGGQKGPAAIMVGVLLILGLATAAMSSSEKVATGEKTSWPEVVGLCAEEAKKIILKDKPDANIVVLPAGSMVTMDYDPLRVRIFVDTVAEAPHTG
;
A
#
# COMPACT_ATOMS: atom_id res chain seq x y z
N MET A 1 -20.02 -28.37 -54.25
CA MET A 1 -19.98 -29.12 -52.97
C MET A 1 -18.78 -28.64 -52.19
N GLY A 2 -19.01 -27.81 -51.17
CA GLY A 2 -17.92 -27.16 -50.44
C GLY A 2 -18.40 -26.58 -49.11
N GLY A 3 -18.49 -27.47 -48.12
CA GLY A 3 -18.36 -27.23 -46.68
C GLY A 3 -18.89 -25.93 -46.09
N GLN A 4 -20.17 -25.93 -45.72
CA GLN A 4 -20.65 -25.19 -44.56
C GLN A 4 -20.10 -25.90 -43.30
N LYS A 5 -19.17 -25.27 -42.59
CA LYS A 5 -18.77 -25.67 -41.23
C LYS A 5 -19.03 -24.48 -40.31
N GLY A 6 -20.16 -24.52 -39.62
CA GLY A 6 -20.44 -23.58 -38.53
C GLY A 6 -19.52 -23.84 -37.33
N PRO A 7 -19.17 -22.83 -36.53
CA PRO A 7 -18.57 -23.07 -35.24
C PRO A 7 -19.67 -23.41 -34.22
N ALA A 8 -19.87 -24.71 -33.98
CA ALA A 8 -20.64 -25.20 -32.85
C ALA A 8 -19.71 -25.40 -31.64
N ALA A 9 -19.96 -24.61 -30.59
CA ALA A 9 -19.74 -24.89 -29.19
C ALA A 9 -18.34 -25.38 -28.74
N ILE A 10 -17.52 -24.44 -28.27
CA ILE A 10 -16.69 -24.69 -27.08
C ILE A 10 -17.36 -23.96 -25.92
N MET A 11 -17.89 -24.76 -25.01
CA MET A 11 -18.58 -24.36 -23.79
C MET A 11 -17.64 -23.65 -22.82
N VAL A 12 -17.98 -22.39 -22.51
CA VAL A 12 -18.05 -21.78 -21.18
C VAL A 12 -16.93 -22.14 -20.19
N GLY A 13 -15.82 -21.40 -20.30
CA GLY A 13 -14.89 -21.13 -19.21
C GLY A 13 -14.82 -19.62 -18.96
N VAL A 14 -15.81 -19.10 -18.23
CA VAL A 14 -15.80 -17.81 -17.54
C VAL A 14 -14.42 -17.62 -16.87
N LEU A 15 -13.61 -16.58 -17.12
CA LEU A 15 -13.78 -15.24 -16.54
C LEU A 15 -12.63 -14.29 -16.99
N LEU A 16 -12.99 -13.12 -17.53
CA LEU A 16 -12.27 -11.83 -17.56
C LEU A 16 -10.94 -11.66 -18.33
N ILE A 17 -11.08 -11.16 -19.56
CA ILE A 17 -10.17 -10.20 -20.19
C ILE A 17 -10.32 -8.80 -19.56
N LEU A 18 -9.21 -8.09 -19.35
CA LEU A 18 -8.96 -6.64 -19.17
C LEU A 18 -8.01 -6.43 -17.98
N GLY A 19 -6.93 -5.66 -18.02
CA GLY A 19 -6.44 -4.72 -19.01
C GLY A 19 -5.17 -4.07 -18.44
N LEU A 20 -4.38 -3.48 -19.31
CA LEU A 20 -3.27 -2.61 -18.97
C LEU A 20 -3.76 -1.50 -18.02
N ALA A 21 -3.22 -1.41 -16.81
CA ALA A 21 -3.44 -0.28 -15.91
C ALA A 21 -2.11 0.41 -15.60
N THR A 22 -1.59 1.17 -16.56
CA THR A 22 -0.79 2.36 -16.25
C THR A 22 -1.69 3.35 -15.53
N ALA A 23 -1.70 3.29 -14.20
CA ALA A 23 -2.30 4.34 -13.38
C ALA A 23 -1.30 5.50 -13.31
N ALA A 24 -1.37 6.40 -14.29
CA ALA A 24 -0.98 7.79 -14.07
C ALA A 24 -2.02 8.39 -13.12
N MET A 25 -1.79 8.33 -11.80
CA MET A 25 -2.56 9.12 -10.84
C MET A 25 -2.07 10.56 -10.93
N SER A 26 -2.65 11.28 -11.90
CA SER A 26 -2.58 12.72 -11.99
C SER A 26 -3.71 13.34 -11.17
N SER A 27 -3.31 14.28 -10.32
CA SER A 27 -4.08 15.38 -9.73
C SER A 27 -5.01 15.10 -8.55
N SER A 28 -4.62 15.62 -7.39
CA SER A 28 -5.33 16.79 -6.85
C SER A 28 -4.40 17.52 -5.89
N GLU A 29 -3.77 18.61 -6.35
CA GLU A 29 -3.41 19.71 -5.46
C GLU A 29 -4.71 20.21 -4.81
N LYS A 30 -4.99 19.74 -3.60
CA LYS A 30 -5.85 20.48 -2.68
C LYS A 30 -4.92 21.04 -1.64
N VAL A 31 -4.60 22.34 -1.79
CA VAL A 31 -4.15 23.19 -0.69
C VAL A 31 -5.26 23.16 0.36
N ALA A 32 -5.21 22.15 1.21
CA ALA A 32 -5.75 22.21 2.54
C ALA A 32 -4.59 22.73 3.38
N THR A 33 -4.73 23.92 3.93
CA THR A 33 -3.78 24.54 4.88
C THR A 33 -3.82 23.82 6.24
N GLY A 34 -3.86 22.49 6.22
CA GLY A 34 -3.74 21.61 7.37
C GLY A 34 -2.56 20.70 7.12
N GLU A 35 -1.66 20.61 8.09
CA GLU A 35 -0.51 19.71 8.04
C GLU A 35 -1.00 18.28 7.75
N LYS A 36 -0.35 17.59 6.81
CA LYS A 36 -0.69 16.20 6.49
C LYS A 36 -0.37 15.32 7.70
N THR A 37 -1.37 14.59 8.19
CA THR A 37 -1.26 13.74 9.39
C THR A 37 -1.44 12.25 9.11
N SER A 38 -1.75 11.86 7.87
CA SER A 38 -1.96 10.46 7.49
C SER A 38 -1.44 10.19 6.07
N TRP A 39 -1.02 8.94 5.86
CA TRP A 39 -0.39 8.46 4.62
C TRP A 39 -0.95 7.08 4.23
N PRO A 40 -2.24 6.97 3.84
CA PRO A 40 -2.81 5.68 3.43
C PRO A 40 -2.09 5.07 2.20
N GLU A 41 -1.46 5.88 1.37
CA GLU A 41 -0.70 5.45 0.20
C GLU A 41 0.59 4.67 0.50
N VAL A 42 1.07 4.69 1.76
CA VAL A 42 2.28 3.93 2.15
C VAL A 42 1.96 2.52 2.65
N VAL A 43 0.68 2.17 2.78
CA VAL A 43 0.26 0.82 3.20
C VAL A 43 0.70 -0.20 2.15
N GLY A 44 1.38 -1.25 2.59
CA GLY A 44 1.94 -2.28 1.72
C GLY A 44 3.37 -2.01 1.23
N LEU A 45 3.93 -0.84 1.51
CA LEU A 45 5.35 -0.54 1.26
C LEU A 45 6.24 -1.05 2.40
N CYS A 46 7.53 -1.22 2.13
CA CYS A 46 8.52 -1.41 3.18
C CYS A 46 8.72 -0.11 4.00
N ALA A 47 9.26 -0.24 5.21
CA ALA A 47 9.48 0.89 6.11
C ALA A 47 10.35 2.00 5.48
N GLU A 48 11.33 1.62 4.69
CA GLU A 48 12.28 2.51 4.03
C GLU A 48 11.60 3.37 2.96
N GLU A 49 10.68 2.78 2.19
CA GLU A 49 9.90 3.49 1.17
C GLU A 49 8.84 4.40 1.80
N ALA A 50 8.12 3.88 2.80
CA ALA A 50 7.16 4.66 3.59
C ALA A 50 7.84 5.89 4.22
N LYS A 51 9.04 5.71 4.81
CA LYS A 51 9.83 6.80 5.40
C LYS A 51 10.15 7.89 4.39
N LYS A 52 10.53 7.54 3.17
CA LYS A 52 10.83 8.52 2.11
C LYS A 52 9.60 9.34 1.72
N ILE A 53 8.43 8.71 1.67
CA ILE A 53 7.18 9.40 1.33
C ILE A 53 6.76 10.32 2.47
N ILE A 54 6.77 9.84 3.71
CA ILE A 54 6.39 10.62 4.89
C ILE A 54 7.28 11.85 5.05
N LEU A 55 8.61 11.71 4.93
CA LEU A 55 9.54 12.84 5.08
C LEU A 55 9.45 13.88 3.96
N LYS A 56 8.91 13.54 2.78
CA LYS A 56 8.64 14.52 1.73
C LYS A 56 7.50 15.45 2.11
N ASP A 57 6.47 14.91 2.76
CA ASP A 57 5.29 15.68 3.15
C ASP A 57 5.44 16.33 4.52
N LYS A 58 6.13 15.67 5.46
CA LYS A 58 6.38 16.11 6.83
C LYS A 58 7.87 15.96 7.18
N PRO A 59 8.73 16.95 6.82
CA PRO A 59 10.18 16.84 6.99
C PRO A 59 10.64 16.88 8.45
N ASP A 60 9.80 17.38 9.36
CA ASP A 60 10.02 17.43 10.81
C ASP A 60 9.50 16.18 11.55
N ALA A 61 9.01 15.17 10.81
CA ALA A 61 8.48 13.95 11.41
C ALA A 61 9.54 13.14 12.16
N ASN A 62 9.26 12.83 13.42
CA ASN A 62 9.96 11.83 14.21
C ASN A 62 9.39 10.44 13.90
N ILE A 63 10.03 9.74 12.96
CA ILE A 63 9.57 8.44 12.48
C ILE A 63 10.11 7.32 13.37
N VAL A 64 9.19 6.53 13.92
CA VAL A 64 9.47 5.35 14.74
C VAL A 64 8.93 4.11 14.02
N VAL A 65 9.79 3.14 13.74
CA VAL A 65 9.40 1.85 13.13
C VAL A 65 9.29 0.81 14.23
N LEU A 66 8.18 0.10 14.28
CA LEU A 66 7.86 -0.87 15.33
C LEU A 66 7.27 -2.15 14.72
N PRO A 67 7.50 -3.32 15.32
CA PRO A 67 6.73 -4.51 15.01
C PRO A 67 5.22 -4.29 15.22
N ALA A 68 4.39 -4.83 14.34
CA ALA A 68 2.94 -4.84 14.50
C ALA A 68 2.56 -5.48 15.85
N GLY A 69 1.62 -4.86 16.56
CA GLY A 69 1.21 -5.30 17.91
C GLY A 69 2.12 -4.83 19.05
N SER A 70 3.19 -4.08 18.78
CA SER A 70 4.02 -3.48 19.84
C SER A 70 3.19 -2.60 20.77
N MET A 71 3.36 -2.77 22.08
CA MET A 71 2.78 -1.87 23.07
C MET A 71 3.43 -0.48 22.95
N VAL A 72 2.61 0.56 22.89
CA VAL A 72 3.06 1.93 22.74
C VAL A 72 2.38 2.86 23.73
N THR A 73 3.02 3.99 24.03
CA THR A 73 2.47 5.03 24.88
C THR A 73 1.32 5.77 24.17
N MET A 74 0.32 6.19 24.94
CA MET A 74 -0.89 6.90 24.48
C MET A 74 -0.76 8.43 24.57
N ASP A 75 0.45 8.95 24.74
CA ASP A 75 0.74 10.38 24.69
C ASP A 75 0.56 10.93 23.26
N TYR A 76 0.14 12.19 23.16
CA TYR A 76 0.01 12.89 21.89
C TYR A 76 1.30 13.66 21.58
N ASP A 77 1.89 13.35 20.43
CA ASP A 77 3.05 14.04 19.87
C ASP A 77 2.77 14.30 18.38
N PRO A 78 2.55 15.57 17.95
CA PRO A 78 2.20 15.90 16.57
C PRO A 78 3.34 15.65 15.58
N LEU A 79 4.59 15.51 16.06
CA LEU A 79 5.74 15.21 15.21
C LEU A 79 5.94 13.70 15.03
N ARG A 80 5.37 12.87 15.91
CA ARG A 80 5.61 11.43 15.91
C ARG A 80 4.75 10.69 14.89
N VAL A 81 5.42 9.97 13.99
CA VAL A 81 4.79 9.05 13.04
C VAL A 81 5.26 7.63 13.34
N ARG A 82 4.33 6.75 13.74
CA ARG A 82 4.61 5.33 14.02
C ARG A 82 4.28 4.48 12.79
N ILE A 83 5.27 3.76 12.29
CA ILE A 83 5.12 2.77 11.21
C ILE A 83 5.14 1.39 11.85
N PHE A 84 4.02 0.67 11.78
CA PHE A 84 3.93 -0.71 12.25
C PHE A 84 4.23 -1.66 11.10
N VAL A 85 5.23 -2.52 11.27
CA VAL A 85 5.64 -3.51 10.27
C VAL A 85 5.43 -4.92 10.79
N ASP A 86 4.91 -5.80 9.94
CA ASP A 86 4.80 -7.22 10.26
C ASP A 86 6.12 -7.92 9.88
N THR A 87 7.01 -8.07 10.85
CA THR A 87 8.37 -8.61 10.63
C THR A 87 8.73 -9.61 11.71
N VAL A 88 9.49 -10.63 11.33
CA VAL A 88 10.06 -11.60 12.26
C VAL A 88 11.16 -10.90 13.06
N ALA A 89 10.87 -10.57 14.32
CA ALA A 89 11.77 -9.78 15.17
C ALA A 89 12.97 -10.57 15.72
N GLU A 90 12.78 -11.88 15.96
CA GLU A 90 13.80 -12.77 16.48
C GLU A 90 13.85 -14.06 15.65
N ALA A 91 15.01 -14.71 15.62
CA ALA A 91 15.17 -15.99 14.95
C ALA A 91 14.17 -17.01 15.53
N PRO A 92 13.29 -17.61 14.70
CA PRO A 92 12.34 -18.58 15.20
C PRO A 92 13.10 -19.81 15.69
N HIS A 93 12.79 -20.25 16.90
CA HIS A 93 13.33 -21.47 17.49
C HIS A 93 12.20 -22.45 17.77
N THR A 94 12.49 -23.74 17.64
CA THR A 94 11.57 -24.80 18.04
C THR A 94 11.43 -24.81 19.57
N GLY A 95 10.21 -24.75 20.08
CA GLY A 95 9.86 -24.80 21.51
C GLY A 95 8.37 -25.06 21.68
#